data_AF-A0A8T3SQ93-F1
#
_entry.id   AF-A0A8T3SQ93-F1
#
_cell.length_a   1.000
_cell.length_b   1.000
_cell.length_c   1.000
_cell.angle_alpha   90.00
_cell.angle_beta   90.00
_cell.angle_gamma   90.00
#
_symmetry.space_group_name_H-M   'P 1'
#
loop_
_entity.id
_entity.type
_entity.pdbx_description
1 polymer ?
#
loop_
_entity_poly.entity_id
_entity_poly.type
_entity_poly.pdbx_seq_one_letter_code
_entity_poly.pdbx_strand_id
1 'polypeptide(L)' 'MTDVNAFAASPIGPGTLYAALARLERRGLIEPMGPEDRRRPYRLTAAGSDALSGHLAEMRRLVQVGRARLGAANG' A
#
# COMPACT_ATOMS: atom_id res chain seq x y z
N MET A 1 -3.38 1.28 -13.99
CA MET A 1 -1.90 1.20 -13.93
C MET A 1 -1.24 2.55 -13.63
N THR A 2 -1.97 3.68 -13.69
CA THR A 2 -1.39 5.03 -13.60
C THR A 2 -1.12 5.53 -12.18
N ASP A 3 -1.95 5.13 -11.20
CA ASP A 3 -1.86 5.65 -9.82
C ASP A 3 -0.60 5.15 -9.09
N VAL A 4 -0.42 3.83 -8.98
CA VAL A 4 0.73 3.24 -8.26
C VAL A 4 2.08 3.63 -8.85
N ASN A 5 2.15 3.83 -10.17
CA ASN A 5 3.37 4.27 -10.83
C ASN A 5 3.71 5.75 -10.58
N ALA A 6 2.77 6.56 -10.10
CA ALA A 6 3.03 7.98 -9.80
C ALA A 6 3.90 8.18 -8.56
N PHE A 7 3.90 7.21 -7.64
CA PHE A 7 4.66 7.28 -6.39
C PHE A 7 5.66 6.12 -6.21
N ALA A 8 5.59 5.07 -7.03
CA ALA A 8 6.59 4.01 -7.02
C ALA A 8 7.93 4.54 -7.54
N ALA A 9 9.03 4.14 -6.90
CA ALA A 9 10.39 4.49 -7.35
C ALA A 9 10.73 3.92 -8.73
N SER A 10 10.01 2.91 -9.20
CA SER A 10 10.15 2.30 -10.51
C SER A 10 8.80 1.73 -10.99
N PRO A 11 8.52 1.68 -12.31
CA PRO A 11 7.28 1.13 -12.83
C PRO A 11 7.02 -0.29 -12.35
N ILE A 12 5.81 -0.53 -11.84
CA ILE A 12 5.41 -1.86 -11.40
C ILE A 12 4.85 -2.62 -12.61
N GLY A 13 5.52 -3.70 -12.99
CA GLY A 13 5.02 -4.61 -14.02
C GLY A 13 3.71 -5.30 -13.60
N PRO A 14 2.85 -5.68 -14.56
CA PRO A 14 1.55 -6.29 -14.27
C PRO A 14 1.68 -7.56 -13.39
N GLY A 15 2.69 -8.40 -13.63
CA GLY A 15 2.93 -9.60 -12.81
C GLY A 15 3.18 -9.29 -11.34
N THR A 16 3.98 -8.26 -11.04
CA THR A 16 4.26 -7.80 -9.67
C THR A 16 3.00 -7.26 -9.00
N LEU A 17 2.20 -6.48 -9.74
CA LEU A 17 0.94 -5.94 -9.23
C LEU A 17 -0.05 -7.07 -8.89
N TYR A 18 -0.25 -8.04 -9.79
CA TYR A 18 -1.16 -9.15 -9.53
C TYR A 18 -0.66 -10.08 -8.41
N ALA A 19 0.65 -10.30 -8.31
CA ALA A 19 1.23 -11.04 -7.18
C ALA A 19 0.99 -10.33 -5.84
N ALA A 20 1.06 -8.99 -5.81
CA ALA A 20 0.75 -8.20 -4.62
C ALA A 20 -0.74 -8.32 -4.23
N LEU A 21 -1.66 -8.19 -5.20
CA LEU A 21 -3.10 -8.38 -4.97
C LEU A 21 -3.41 -9.77 -4.41
N ALA A 22 -2.88 -10.82 -5.01
CA ALA A 22 -3.07 -12.20 -4.53
C ALA A 22 -2.53 -12.41 -3.10
N ARG A 23 -1.43 -11.75 -2.72
CA ARG A 23 -0.91 -11.81 -1.35
C ARG A 23 -1.81 -11.07 -0.36
N LEU A 24 -2.35 -9.91 -0.74
CA LEU A 24 -3.27 -9.15 0.10
C LEU A 24 -4.58 -9.92 0.34
N GLU A 25 -5.10 -10.55 -0.72
CA GLU A 25 -6.30 -11.39 -0.66
C GLU A 25 -6.09 -12.62 0.24
N ARG A 26 -4.99 -13.36 0.06
CA ARG A 26 -4.65 -14.49 0.94
C ARG A 26 -4.48 -14.12 2.41
N ARG A 27 -4.15 -12.86 2.71
CA ARG A 27 -4.05 -12.34 4.08
C ARG A 27 -5.38 -11.81 4.62
N GLY A 28 -6.46 -11.85 3.83
CA GLY A 28 -7.77 -11.32 4.20
C GLY A 28 -7.81 -9.79 4.30
N LEU A 29 -6.84 -9.08 3.71
CA LEU A 29 -6.76 -7.62 3.75
C LEU A 29 -7.58 -6.96 2.62
N ILE A 30 -7.77 -7.67 1.52
CA ILE A 30 -8.70 -7.29 0.46
C ILE A 30 -9.60 -8.47 0.14
N GLU A 31 -10.74 -8.17 -0.45
CA GLU A 31 -11.70 -9.16 -0.95
C GLU A 31 -12.11 -8.79 -2.39
N PRO A 32 -12.36 -9.79 -3.25
CA PRO A 32 -12.84 -9.55 -4.60
C PRO A 32 -14.25 -8.97 -4.55
N MET A 33 -14.52 -8.02 -5.43
CA MET A 33 -15.85 -7.50 -5.70
C MET A 33 -16.45 -8.26 -6.89
N GLY A 34 -17.77 -8.14 -7.08
CA GLY A 34 -18.46 -8.73 -8.23
C GLY A 34 -17.75 -8.36 -9.54
N PRO A 35 -17.67 -9.30 -10.51
CA PRO A 35 -16.90 -9.09 -11.72
C PRO A 35 -17.47 -7.90 -12.51
N GLU A 36 -16.58 -7.00 -12.93
CA GLU A 36 -16.92 -5.88 -13.81
C GLU A 36 -16.15 -6.10 -15.13
N ASP A 37 -16.84 -6.68 -16.11
CA ASP A 37 -16.28 -7.09 -17.39
C ASP A 37 -15.03 -7.99 -17.23
N ARG A 38 -13.89 -7.66 -17.85
CA ARG A 38 -12.63 -8.41 -17.75
C ARG A 38 -11.83 -8.10 -16.48
N ARG A 39 -12.32 -7.20 -15.62
CA ARG A 39 -11.62 -6.77 -14.40
C ARG A 39 -12.14 -7.55 -13.20
N ARG A 40 -11.23 -7.86 -12.29
CA ARG A 40 -11.54 -8.31 -10.93
C ARG A 40 -11.29 -7.14 -9.97
N PRO A 41 -12.30 -6.31 -9.70
CA PRO A 41 -12.16 -5.26 -8.70
C PRO A 41 -11.98 -5.89 -7.31
N TYR A 42 -11.30 -5.16 -6.43
CA TYR A 42 -11.10 -5.54 -5.03
C TYR A 42 -11.43 -4.36 -4.13
N ARG A 43 -11.88 -4.65 -2.91
CA ARG A 43 -12.06 -3.66 -1.84
C ARG A 43 -11.26 -4.05 -0.60
N LEU A 44 -10.95 -3.08 0.25
CA LEU A 44 -10.43 -3.36 1.59
C LEU A 44 -11.50 -4.06 2.43
N THR A 45 -11.07 -5.05 3.19
CA THR A 45 -11.85 -5.60 4.32
C THR A 45 -11.71 -4.67 5.54
N ALA A 46 -12.46 -4.92 6.61
CA ALA A 46 -12.25 -4.21 7.87
C ALA A 46 -10.81 -4.40 8.39
N ALA A 47 -10.32 -5.65 8.41
CA ALA A 47 -8.94 -5.97 8.78
C ALA A 47 -7.90 -5.30 7.87
N GLY A 48 -8.21 -5.17 6.57
CA GLY A 48 -7.40 -4.42 5.61
C GLY A 48 -7.26 -2.95 5.95
N SER A 49 -8.38 -2.30 6.24
CA SER A 49 -8.42 -0.88 6.64
C SER A 49 -7.66 -0.63 7.94
N ASP A 50 -7.79 -1.53 8.93
CA ASP A 50 -7.07 -1.42 10.21
C ASP A 50 -5.56 -1.60 10.00
N ALA A 51 -5.15 -2.61 9.23
CA ALA A 51 -3.75 -2.84 8.91
C ALA A 51 -3.12 -1.66 8.14
N LEU A 52 -3.84 -1.10 7.17
CA LEU A 52 -3.39 0.07 6.42
C LEU A 52 -3.25 1.29 7.34
N SER A 53 -4.23 1.51 8.23
CA SER A 53 -4.20 2.60 9.20
C SER A 53 -2.99 2.50 10.14
N GLY A 54 -2.70 1.30 10.64
CA GLY A 54 -1.52 1.02 11.46
C GLY A 54 -0.21 1.29 10.71
N HIS A 55 -0.11 0.81 9.46
CA HIS A 55 1.09 1.04 8.63
C HIS A 55 1.33 2.52 8.36
N LEU A 56 0.28 3.29 8.07
CA LEU A 56 0.38 4.74 7.85
C LEU A 56 0.82 5.49 9.13
N ALA A 57 0.35 5.06 10.29
CA ALA A 57 0.77 5.62 11.58
C ALA A 57 2.26 5.35 11.85
N GLU A 58 2.74 4.14 11.54
CA GLU A 58 4.14 3.78 11.66
C GLU A 58 5.04 4.60 10.70
N MET A 59 4.66 4.70 9.43
CA MET A 59 5.37 5.53 8.45
C MET A 59 5.47 6.99 8.91
N ARG A 60 4.38 7.56 9.44
CA ARG A 60 4.37 8.91 9.99
C ARG A 60 5.37 9.05 11.12
N ARG A 61 5.41 8.09 12.05
CA ARG A 61 6.36 8.10 13.17
C ARG A 61 7.81 8.05 12.67
N LEU A 62 8.10 7.17 11.71
CA LEU A 62 9.45 7.04 11.12
C LEU A 62 9.90 8.35 10.47
N VAL A 63 9.03 9.00 9.69
CA VAL A 63 9.32 10.30 9.07
C VAL A 63 9.60 11.38 10.12
N GLN A 64 8.79 11.45 11.19
CA GLN A 64 9.01 12.43 12.27
C GLN A 64 10.36 12.23 12.95
N VAL A 65 10.71 10.99 13.32
CA VAL A 65 12.00 10.67 13.95
C VAL A 65 13.15 10.98 13.00
N GLY A 66 13.04 10.62 11.72
CA GLY A 66 14.07 10.89 10.71
C GLY A 66 14.34 12.39 10.55
N ARG A 67 13.28 13.20 10.47
CA ARG A 67 13.40 14.66 10.36
C ARG A 67 14.03 15.29 11.59
N ALA A 68 13.63 14.87 12.80
CA ALA A 68 14.20 15.39 14.04
C ALA A 68 15.71 15.15 14.12
N ARG A 69 16.15 13.94 13.73
CA ARG A 69 17.57 13.56 13.75
C ARG A 69 18.39 14.29 12.68
N LEU A 70 17.85 14.45 11.47
CA LEU A 70 18.51 15.22 10.42
C LEU A 70 18.62 16.71 10.78
N GLY A 71 17.62 17.27 11.46
CA GLY A 71 17.68 18.65 11.97
C GLY A 71 18.76 18.84 13.04
N ALA A 72 18.87 17.88 13.98
CA ALA A 72 19.88 17.91 15.03
C ALA A 72 21.33 17.66 14.54
N ALA A 73 21.52 17.03 13.37
CA ALA A 73 22.83 16.80 12.78
C ALA A 73 23.35 18.00 11.95
N ASN A 74 22.46 18.92 11.57
CA ASN A 74 22.76 20.06 10.70
C ASN A 74 22.77 21.41 11.45
N GLY A 75 22.62 21.41 12.78
CA GLY A 75 22.68 22.60 13.64
C GLY A 75 23.73 22.42 14.72
#